data_AF-Q8PT91-F1
#
_entry.id   AF-Q8PT91-F1
#
_cell.length_a   1.000
_cell.length_b   1.000
_cell.length_c   1.000
_cell.angle_alpha   90.00
_cell.angle_beta   90.00
_cell.angle_gamma   90.00
#
_symmetry.space_group_name_H-M   'P 1'
#
loop_
_entity.id
_entity.type
_entity.pdbx_description
1 polymer ?
#
loop_
_entity_poly.entity_id
_entity_poly.type
_entity_poly.pdbx_seq_one_letter_code
_entity_poly.pdbx_strand_id
1 'polypeptide(L)'
;MTYQTKSEIRIVNGETFIISDPVGNIHQKGNRSLGFFFRDTRFLSELILKINDQDLSILSAKEVNYFWSTHYATLPFESIFESHPITIIRRRAAGNGAREEIIIHNYKTEPVDLTLSVQLDADFVDIIELKSSQDPEAKPVIEINPEEYQHIFVYRANGICRKTIIQCESGAQIENKKISFNINIPAKEVWRTCLTIRPVWEDDIIEPEYLCKDLDENKIFLHKSLQEWLEGSPG
;
A
#
# COMPACT_ATOMS: atom_id res chain seq x y z
N MET A 1 -0.29 20.88 23.53
CA MET A 1 -1.14 20.52 22.37
C MET A 1 -0.91 19.06 22.10
N THR A 2 -1.84 18.21 22.50
CA THR A 2 -1.79 16.78 22.22
C THR A 2 -2.15 16.61 20.76
N TYR A 3 -1.19 16.28 19.89
CA TYR A 3 -1.51 15.84 18.54
C TYR A 3 -2.31 14.55 18.68
N GLN A 4 -3.63 14.62 18.48
CA GLN A 4 -4.43 13.42 18.29
C GLN A 4 -4.00 12.84 16.94
N THR A 5 -3.11 11.85 16.99
CA THR A 5 -2.85 11.01 15.83
C THR A 5 -4.19 10.33 15.50
N LYS A 6 -4.76 10.67 14.35
CA LYS A 6 -5.94 10.01 13.78
C LYS A 6 -5.72 8.50 13.91
N SER A 7 -6.69 7.73 14.41
CA SER A 7 -6.53 6.28 14.55
C SER A 7 -6.47 5.55 13.20
N GLU A 8 -6.87 6.23 12.13
CA GLU A 8 -6.92 5.72 10.77
C GLU A 8 -6.58 6.84 9.77
N ILE A 9 -6.02 6.46 8.63
CA ILE A 9 -5.74 7.32 7.49
C ILE A 9 -6.63 6.87 6.34
N ARG A 10 -7.29 7.82 5.67
CA ARG A 10 -8.24 7.54 4.60
C ARG A 10 -7.91 8.36 3.36
N ILE A 11 -7.78 7.66 2.24
CA ILE A 11 -7.60 8.28 0.92
C ILE A 11 -8.62 7.69 -0.04
N VAL A 12 -9.13 8.51 -0.96
CA VAL A 12 -10.21 8.16 -1.89
C VAL A 12 -9.98 8.86 -3.23
N ASN A 13 -10.29 8.20 -4.32
CA ASN A 13 -10.35 8.79 -5.65
C ASN A 13 -11.28 7.96 -6.54
N GLY A 14 -12.36 8.58 -7.03
CA GLY A 14 -13.41 7.89 -7.77
C GLY A 14 -13.98 6.70 -6.99
N GLU A 15 -13.95 5.52 -7.59
CA GLU A 15 -14.46 4.26 -7.02
C GLU A 15 -13.44 3.53 -6.14
N THR A 16 -12.24 4.10 -5.94
CA THR A 16 -11.18 3.50 -5.13
C THR A 16 -11.02 4.24 -3.81
N PHE A 17 -10.94 3.51 -2.70
CA PHE A 17 -10.53 4.09 -1.41
C PHE A 17 -9.71 3.13 -0.58
N ILE A 18 -8.87 3.68 0.30
CA ILE A 18 -8.00 2.91 1.18
C ILE A 18 -8.16 3.43 2.60
N ILE A 19 -8.33 2.50 3.53
CA ILE A 19 -8.37 2.78 4.96
C ILE A 19 -7.24 1.96 5.60
N SER A 20 -6.30 2.64 6.24
CA SER A 20 -5.17 2.02 6.93
C SER A 20 -4.99 2.58 8.33
N ASP A 21 -4.17 1.92 9.14
CA ASP A 21 -3.65 2.50 10.37
C ASP A 21 -2.69 3.68 10.08
N PRO A 22 -2.19 4.38 11.10
CA PRO A 22 -1.27 5.50 10.92
C PRO A 22 0.09 5.11 10.34
N VAL A 23 0.55 3.86 10.50
CA VAL A 23 1.79 3.34 9.90
C VAL A 23 1.58 2.96 8.42
N GLY A 24 0.34 2.98 7.94
CA GLY A 24 -0.04 2.60 6.58
C GLY A 24 -0.37 1.11 6.45
N ASN A 25 -0.43 0.36 7.55
CA ASN A 25 -0.80 -1.05 7.51
C ASN A 25 -2.31 -1.22 7.37
N ILE A 26 -2.69 -2.23 6.60
CA ILE A 26 -4.04 -2.78 6.57
C ILE A 26 -3.97 -4.09 7.33
N HIS A 27 -4.78 -4.26 8.36
CA HIS A 27 -4.82 -5.49 9.16
C HIS A 27 -6.25 -5.80 9.59
N GLN A 28 -6.57 -7.08 9.76
CA GLN A 28 -7.91 -7.49 10.19
C GLN A 28 -8.09 -7.50 11.73
N LYS A 29 -6.99 -7.54 12.49
CA LYS A 29 -7.03 -7.63 13.95
C LYS A 29 -7.54 -6.32 14.56
N GLY A 30 -8.60 -6.39 15.37
CA GLY A 30 -9.13 -5.25 16.13
C GLY A 30 -9.94 -4.23 15.32
N ASN A 31 -9.71 -4.12 14.00
CA ASN A 31 -10.45 -3.21 13.13
C ASN A 31 -10.70 -3.82 11.75
N ARG A 32 -11.93 -4.29 11.51
CA ARG A 32 -12.32 -4.89 10.22
C ARG A 32 -12.63 -3.86 9.13
N SER A 33 -12.56 -2.56 9.42
CA SER A 33 -12.83 -1.52 8.41
C SER A 33 -11.64 -1.17 7.53
N LEU A 34 -10.42 -1.61 7.92
CA LEU A 34 -9.21 -1.39 7.13
C LEU A 34 -9.29 -2.20 5.82
N GLY A 35 -8.75 -1.64 4.74
CA GLY A 35 -8.76 -2.31 3.44
C GLY A 35 -8.37 -1.42 2.28
N PHE A 36 -8.04 -2.06 1.17
CA PHE A 36 -8.07 -1.46 -0.16
C PHE A 36 -9.38 -1.86 -0.82
N PHE A 37 -10.17 -0.87 -1.22
CA PHE A 37 -11.49 -1.04 -1.76
C PHE A 37 -11.58 -0.48 -3.17
N PHE A 38 -12.34 -1.18 -4.01
CA PHE A 38 -12.70 -0.75 -5.34
C PHE A 38 -14.16 -1.12 -5.60
N ARG A 39 -14.99 -0.17 -6.01
CA ARG A 39 -16.45 -0.36 -6.25
C ARG A 39 -17.11 -1.11 -5.09
N ASP A 40 -16.97 -0.53 -3.89
CA ASP A 40 -17.54 -0.99 -2.62
C ASP A 40 -17.10 -2.37 -2.12
N THR A 41 -16.18 -3.05 -2.80
CA THR A 41 -15.65 -4.36 -2.39
C THR A 41 -14.21 -4.27 -1.91
N ARG A 42 -13.86 -5.02 -0.87
CA ARG A 42 -12.50 -5.07 -0.31
C ARG A 42 -11.60 -6.03 -1.06
N PHE A 43 -10.73 -5.49 -1.91
CA PHE A 43 -9.78 -6.26 -2.72
C PHE A 43 -8.49 -6.64 -1.97
N LEU A 44 -8.09 -5.90 -0.93
CA LEU A 44 -7.10 -6.35 0.05
C LEU A 44 -7.62 -6.11 1.47
N SER A 45 -7.53 -7.15 2.29
CA SER A 45 -7.91 -7.15 3.69
C SER A 45 -6.70 -7.14 4.62
N GLU A 46 -5.49 -7.40 4.10
CA GLU A 46 -4.23 -7.25 4.80
C GLU A 46 -3.13 -6.71 3.88
N LEU A 47 -2.34 -5.79 4.40
CA LEU A 47 -1.11 -5.23 3.81
C LEU A 47 -0.26 -4.70 4.97
N ILE A 48 0.58 -5.55 5.53
CA ILE A 48 1.41 -5.24 6.71
C ILE A 48 2.88 -5.20 6.31
N LEU A 49 3.50 -4.02 6.45
CA LEU A 49 4.92 -3.83 6.20
C LEU A 49 5.73 -4.15 7.47
N LYS A 50 6.75 -4.98 7.32
CA LYS A 50 7.72 -5.35 8.37
C LYS A 50 9.15 -5.21 7.86
N ILE A 51 10.06 -4.87 8.77
CA ILE A 51 11.50 -4.92 8.53
C ILE A 51 12.11 -5.90 9.53
N ASN A 52 12.90 -6.86 9.05
CA ASN A 52 13.48 -7.95 9.86
C ASN A 52 12.42 -8.68 10.71
N ASP A 53 11.24 -8.91 10.11
CA ASP A 53 10.04 -9.49 10.74
C ASP A 53 9.48 -8.71 11.95
N GLN A 54 9.99 -7.50 12.23
CA GLN A 54 9.49 -6.60 13.27
C GLN A 54 8.43 -5.65 12.73
N ASP A 55 7.43 -5.35 13.58
CA ASP A 55 6.46 -4.29 13.32
C ASP A 55 7.14 -2.92 13.38
N LEU A 56 6.59 -1.92 12.68
CA LEU A 56 7.15 -0.58 12.64
C LEU A 56 6.53 0.32 13.71
N SER A 57 7.31 1.31 14.17
CA SER A 57 6.83 2.37 15.05
C SER A 57 6.55 3.64 14.24
N ILE A 58 5.36 4.22 14.44
CA ILE A 58 4.95 5.47 13.78
C ILE A 58 5.76 6.67 14.30
N LEU A 59 6.26 7.50 13.40
CA LEU A 59 6.78 8.83 13.70
C LEU A 59 5.74 9.90 13.40
N SER A 60 5.14 9.85 12.20
CA SER A 60 4.03 10.73 11.81
C SER A 60 3.31 10.18 10.58
N ALA A 61 2.08 10.64 10.35
CA ALA A 61 1.33 10.34 9.14
C ALA A 61 0.64 11.61 8.63
N LYS A 62 0.52 11.72 7.32
CA LYS A 62 -0.06 12.89 6.66
C LYS A 62 -0.94 12.44 5.50
N GLU A 63 -2.19 12.91 5.49
CA GLU A 63 -3.02 12.94 4.29
C GLU A 63 -2.51 14.15 3.46
N VAL A 64 -1.70 13.88 2.44
CA VAL A 64 -1.08 14.93 1.61
C VAL A 64 -2.14 15.65 0.79
N ASN A 65 -3.10 14.88 0.27
CA ASN A 65 -4.36 15.35 -0.32
C ASN A 65 -5.43 14.26 -0.17
N TYR A 66 -6.56 14.38 -0.87
CA TYR A 66 -7.68 13.44 -0.73
C TYR A 66 -7.38 12.02 -1.27
N PHE A 67 -6.43 11.87 -2.20
CA PHE A 67 -6.10 10.59 -2.84
C PHE A 67 -4.72 10.03 -2.45
N TRP A 68 -3.91 10.79 -1.71
CA TRP A 68 -2.52 10.45 -1.36
C TRP A 68 -2.20 10.69 0.11
N SER A 69 -1.59 9.69 0.74
CA SER A 69 -1.00 9.78 2.08
C SER A 69 0.49 9.45 2.12
N THR A 70 1.20 10.04 3.09
CA THR A 70 2.57 9.68 3.45
C THR A 70 2.66 9.27 4.91
N HIS A 71 3.34 8.16 5.17
CA HIS A 71 3.55 7.60 6.49
C HIS A 71 5.05 7.53 6.78
N TYR A 72 5.46 8.11 7.91
CA TYR A 72 6.85 8.12 8.37
C TYR A 72 6.96 7.20 9.57
N ALA A 73 7.82 6.18 9.47
CA ALA A 73 8.00 5.16 10.47
C ALA A 73 9.48 4.87 10.72
N THR A 74 9.75 4.10 11.75
CA THR A 74 11.08 3.62 12.16
C THR A 74 10.96 2.18 12.64
N LEU A 75 12.11 1.51 12.79
CA LEU A 75 12.19 0.28 13.58
C LEU A 75 11.76 0.54 15.03
N PRO A 76 11.25 -0.48 15.74
CA PRO A 76 10.95 -0.37 17.17
C PRO A 76 12.14 0.19 17.96
N PHE A 77 11.84 1.07 18.90
CA PHE A 77 12.80 1.70 19.80
C PHE A 77 12.27 1.60 21.23
N GLU A 78 13.17 1.54 22.21
CA GLU A 78 12.77 1.41 23.61
C GLU A 78 12.43 2.77 24.23
N SER A 79 13.02 3.85 23.70
CA SER A 79 12.84 5.21 24.20
C SER A 79 12.72 6.25 23.09
N ILE A 80 11.81 7.23 23.26
CA ILE A 80 11.63 8.36 22.33
C ILE A 80 12.88 9.27 22.19
N PHE A 81 13.86 9.12 23.08
CA PHE A 81 15.12 9.86 23.06
C PHE A 81 16.22 9.16 22.25
N GLU A 82 15.95 7.96 21.73
CA GLU A 82 16.88 7.25 20.86
C GLU A 82 16.97 7.92 19.49
N SER A 83 18.17 7.91 18.90
CA SER A 83 18.31 8.21 17.49
C SER A 83 17.57 7.15 16.67
N HIS A 84 16.90 7.57 15.60
CA HIS A 84 16.25 6.67 14.65
C HIS A 84 17.12 6.54 13.40
N PRO A 85 18.18 5.69 13.42
CA PRO A 85 19.14 5.65 12.33
C PRO A 85 18.55 5.05 11.05
N ILE A 86 17.41 4.36 11.13
CA ILE A 86 16.68 3.86 9.96
C ILE A 86 15.31 4.54 9.95
N THR A 87 14.97 5.18 8.84
CA THR A 87 13.63 5.74 8.63
C THR A 87 12.98 5.08 7.43
N ILE A 88 11.70 4.75 7.59
CA ILE A 88 10.85 4.17 6.56
C ILE A 88 9.82 5.21 6.17
N ILE A 89 9.71 5.51 4.89
CA ILE A 89 8.69 6.40 4.34
C ILE A 89 7.83 5.56 3.39
N ARG A 90 6.52 5.57 3.61
CA ARG A 90 5.54 4.95 2.71
C ARG A 90 4.70 6.04 2.10
N ARG A 91 4.64 6.07 0.77
CA ARG A 91 3.75 6.97 0.05
C ARG A 91 2.72 6.16 -0.69
N ARG A 92 1.45 6.44 -0.43
CA ARG A 92 0.34 5.67 -0.96
C ARG A 92 -0.61 6.56 -1.74
N ALA A 93 -0.99 6.14 -2.94
CA ALA A 93 -2.04 6.79 -3.71
C ALA A 93 -3.15 5.81 -4.10
N ALA A 94 -4.39 6.31 -4.11
CA ALA A 94 -5.58 5.61 -4.55
C ALA A 94 -6.12 6.25 -5.85
N GLY A 95 -6.53 5.43 -6.82
CA GLY A 95 -7.15 5.84 -8.08
C GLY A 95 -7.05 4.72 -9.11
N ASN A 96 -8.18 4.13 -9.50
CA ASN A 96 -8.27 2.93 -10.35
C ASN A 96 -7.33 1.80 -9.92
N GLY A 97 -7.20 1.60 -8.61
CA GLY A 97 -6.14 0.79 -8.02
C GLY A 97 -5.29 1.59 -7.03
N ALA A 98 -4.13 1.04 -6.67
CA ALA A 98 -3.25 1.72 -5.72
C ALA A 98 -1.77 1.58 -6.07
N ARG A 99 -0.99 2.58 -5.64
CA ARG A 99 0.47 2.53 -5.62
C ARG A 99 0.96 2.69 -4.20
N GLU A 100 2.01 1.96 -3.88
CA GLU A 100 2.75 2.08 -2.64
C GLU A 100 4.24 2.24 -2.98
N GLU A 101 4.80 3.42 -2.76
CA GLU A 101 6.25 3.62 -2.74
C GLU A 101 6.76 3.39 -1.31
N ILE A 102 7.78 2.55 -1.17
CA ILE A 102 8.45 2.31 0.11
C ILE A 102 9.90 2.77 -0.03
N ILE A 103 10.31 3.68 0.85
CA ILE A 103 11.64 4.28 0.88
C ILE A 103 12.26 3.98 2.25
N ILE A 104 13.48 3.45 2.27
CA ILE A 104 14.23 3.19 3.49
C ILE A 104 15.52 3.99 3.46
N HIS A 105 15.69 4.89 4.43
CA HIS A 105 16.89 5.68 4.62
C HIS A 105 17.78 5.05 5.69
N ASN A 106 19.06 4.83 5.36
CA ASN A 106 20.09 4.45 6.34
C ASN A 106 20.89 5.69 6.74
N TYR A 107 20.65 6.22 7.94
CA TYR A 107 21.42 7.33 8.52
C TYR A 107 22.65 6.87 9.32
N LYS A 108 23.00 5.59 9.33
CA LYS A 108 24.25 5.13 9.98
C LYS A 108 25.48 5.49 9.16
N THR A 109 26.64 5.38 9.79
CA THR A 109 27.96 5.49 9.17
C THR A 109 28.46 4.17 8.58
N GLU A 110 27.75 3.08 8.82
CA GLU A 110 28.01 1.74 8.28
C GLU A 110 26.86 1.27 7.37
N PRO A 111 27.14 0.35 6.42
CA PRO A 111 26.08 -0.34 5.68
C PRO A 111 25.17 -1.17 6.60
N VAL A 112 23.94 -1.39 6.16
CA VAL A 112 22.97 -2.25 6.86
C VAL A 112 22.37 -3.27 5.90
N ASP A 113 22.22 -4.49 6.40
CA ASP A 113 21.44 -5.54 5.74
C ASP A 113 20.07 -5.65 6.43
N LEU A 114 19.01 -5.55 5.63
CA LEU A 114 17.62 -5.58 6.08
C LEU A 114 16.81 -6.53 5.21
N THR A 115 15.83 -7.20 5.81
CA THR A 115 14.77 -7.91 5.08
C THR A 115 13.49 -7.10 5.18
N LEU A 116 13.06 -6.49 4.09
CA LEU A 116 11.71 -5.93 3.99
C LEU A 116 10.73 -7.05 3.66
N SER A 117 9.59 -7.07 4.33
CA SER A 117 8.49 -7.93 3.94
C SER A 117 7.13 -7.26 4.04
N VAL A 118 6.24 -7.66 3.13
CA VAL A 118 4.84 -7.25 3.09
C VAL A 118 3.98 -8.49 3.21
N GLN A 119 3.22 -8.60 4.28
CA GLN A 119 2.19 -9.62 4.46
C GLN A 119 0.90 -9.14 3.80
N LEU A 120 0.25 -10.02 3.05
CA LEU A 120 -0.91 -9.71 2.22
C LEU A 120 -2.05 -10.68 2.48
N ASP A 121 -3.27 -10.17 2.39
CA ASP A 121 -4.47 -11.01 2.34
C ASP A 121 -5.59 -10.30 1.57
N ALA A 122 -6.52 -11.10 1.06
CA ALA A 122 -7.70 -10.62 0.37
C ALA A 122 -8.92 -11.43 0.80
N ASP A 123 -10.10 -10.82 0.78
CA ASP A 123 -11.36 -11.49 1.10
C ASP A 123 -12.51 -11.15 0.17
N PHE A 124 -12.41 -10.06 -0.61
CA PHE A 124 -13.43 -9.64 -1.59
C PHE A 124 -14.82 -9.42 -0.96
N VAL A 125 -14.85 -9.02 0.32
CA VAL A 125 -16.10 -8.75 1.05
C VAL A 125 -16.62 -7.36 0.70
N ASP A 126 -17.92 -7.26 0.45
CA ASP A 126 -18.59 -5.98 0.21
C ASP A 126 -18.68 -5.12 1.49
N ILE A 127 -18.64 -3.80 1.35
CA ILE A 127 -18.72 -2.88 2.50
C ILE A 127 -20.00 -3.05 3.34
N ILE A 128 -21.10 -3.50 2.73
CA ILE A 128 -22.35 -3.82 3.42
C ILE A 128 -22.18 -5.09 4.26
N GLU A 129 -21.57 -6.13 3.70
CA GLU A 129 -21.29 -7.40 4.38
C GLU A 129 -20.27 -7.26 5.50
N LEU A 130 -19.28 -6.36 5.34
CA LEU A 130 -18.33 -6.01 6.39
C LEU A 130 -19.03 -5.49 7.64
N LYS A 131 -20.14 -4.76 7.49
CA LYS A 131 -20.93 -4.24 8.61
C LYS A 131 -21.76 -5.32 9.29
N SER A 132 -22.22 -6.34 8.54
CA SER A 132 -23.00 -7.45 9.08
C SER A 132 -22.14 -8.58 9.67
N SER A 133 -20.80 -8.46 9.59
CA SER A 133 -19.83 -9.46 10.08
C SER A 133 -20.05 -10.86 9.47
N GLN A 134 -20.53 -10.90 8.23
CA GLN A 134 -20.59 -12.15 7.48
C GLN A 134 -19.20 -12.50 6.94
N ASP A 135 -18.89 -13.79 6.95
CA ASP A 135 -17.68 -14.30 6.31
C ASP A 135 -17.90 -14.39 4.79
N PRO A 136 -16.85 -14.17 3.99
CA PRO A 136 -16.94 -14.33 2.55
C PRO A 136 -17.34 -15.76 2.19
N GLU A 137 -18.13 -15.88 1.14
CA GLU A 137 -18.71 -17.15 0.69
C GLU A 137 -17.67 -18.17 0.20
N ALA A 138 -16.50 -17.69 -0.23
CA ALA A 138 -15.36 -18.50 -0.62
C ALA A 138 -14.05 -17.88 -0.12
N LYS A 139 -12.99 -18.69 -0.07
CA LYS A 139 -11.63 -18.19 0.18
C LYS A 139 -10.92 -17.97 -1.15
N PRO A 140 -10.21 -16.85 -1.35
CA PRO A 140 -9.42 -16.65 -2.55
C PRO A 140 -8.26 -17.65 -2.62
N VAL A 141 -7.96 -18.09 -3.84
CA VAL A 141 -6.78 -18.87 -4.18
C VAL A 141 -5.64 -17.91 -4.50
N ILE A 142 -4.40 -18.33 -4.23
CA ILE A 142 -3.20 -17.56 -4.53
C ILE A 142 -2.54 -18.14 -5.77
N GLU A 143 -2.31 -17.28 -6.76
CA GLU A 143 -1.48 -17.55 -7.93
C GLU A 143 -0.24 -16.64 -7.86
N ILE A 144 0.94 -17.17 -8.20
CA ILE A 144 2.20 -16.43 -8.19
C ILE A 144 2.84 -16.56 -9.56
N ASN A 145 3.26 -15.45 -10.15
CA ASN A 145 4.09 -15.41 -11.35
C ASN A 145 5.47 -14.82 -10.99
N PRO A 146 6.46 -15.66 -10.65
CA PRO A 146 7.78 -15.20 -10.22
C PRO A 146 8.54 -14.44 -11.31
N GLU A 147 8.41 -14.85 -12.57
CA GLU A 147 9.12 -14.25 -13.71
C GLU A 147 8.66 -12.81 -13.97
N GLU A 148 7.39 -12.52 -13.66
CA GLU A 148 6.82 -11.18 -13.75
C GLU A 148 6.76 -10.46 -12.40
N TYR A 149 7.25 -11.04 -11.30
CA TYR A 149 7.14 -10.48 -9.94
C TYR A 149 5.69 -10.13 -9.53
N GLN A 150 4.74 -11.02 -9.82
CA GLN A 150 3.33 -10.83 -9.49
C GLN A 150 2.85 -11.80 -8.42
N HIS A 151 2.11 -11.25 -7.46
CA HIS A 151 1.28 -11.98 -6.51
C HIS A 151 -0.19 -11.73 -6.86
N ILE A 152 -1.00 -12.78 -6.96
CA ILE A 152 -2.39 -12.67 -7.41
C ILE A 152 -3.31 -13.40 -6.44
N PHE A 153 -4.29 -12.69 -5.89
CA PHE A 153 -5.44 -13.30 -5.24
C PHE A 153 -6.56 -13.48 -6.26
N VAL A 154 -7.14 -14.68 -6.33
CA VAL A 154 -8.24 -15.02 -7.23
C VAL A 154 -9.43 -15.51 -6.42
N TYR A 155 -10.54 -14.77 -6.49
CA TYR A 155 -11.80 -15.11 -5.83
C TYR A 155 -12.84 -15.51 -6.86
N ARG A 156 -13.55 -16.63 -6.58
CA ARG A 156 -14.63 -17.15 -7.41
C ARG A 156 -15.77 -17.64 -6.51
N ALA A 157 -16.94 -17.02 -6.62
CA ALA A 157 -18.16 -17.43 -5.94
C ALA A 157 -19.38 -16.95 -6.73
N ASN A 158 -20.46 -17.73 -6.76
CA ASN A 158 -21.74 -17.36 -7.37
C ASN A 158 -21.66 -16.74 -8.80
N GLY A 159 -20.74 -17.26 -9.62
CA GLY A 159 -20.51 -16.77 -10.99
C GLY A 159 -19.72 -15.46 -11.08
N ILE A 160 -19.32 -14.87 -9.96
CA ILE A 160 -18.43 -13.71 -9.88
C ILE A 160 -16.98 -14.20 -9.84
N CYS A 161 -16.13 -13.56 -10.64
CA CYS A 161 -14.68 -13.72 -10.60
C CYS A 161 -14.03 -12.36 -10.34
N ARG A 162 -13.22 -12.27 -9.29
CA ARG A 162 -12.48 -11.06 -8.92
C ARG A 162 -11.03 -11.42 -8.67
N LYS A 163 -10.13 -10.50 -8.98
CA LYS A 163 -8.71 -10.69 -8.66
C LYS A 163 -8.09 -9.43 -8.10
N THR A 164 -7.04 -9.60 -7.32
CA THR A 164 -6.13 -8.52 -6.95
C THR A 164 -4.75 -8.92 -7.41
N ILE A 165 -4.17 -8.15 -8.33
CA ILE A 165 -2.81 -8.36 -8.82
C ILE A 165 -1.91 -7.35 -8.12
N ILE A 166 -0.95 -7.84 -7.35
CA ILE A 166 0.12 -7.05 -6.75
C ILE A 166 1.38 -7.26 -7.59
N GLN A 167 1.71 -6.23 -8.38
CA GLN A 167 2.92 -6.18 -9.18
C GLN A 167 4.05 -5.54 -8.37
N CYS A 168 5.16 -6.26 -8.25
CA CYS A 168 6.36 -5.82 -7.54
C CYS A 168 7.45 -5.41 -8.55
N GLU A 169 8.48 -4.71 -8.06
CA GLU A 169 9.72 -4.51 -8.81
C GLU A 169 10.64 -5.73 -8.74
N SER A 170 11.63 -5.74 -9.63
CA SER A 170 12.63 -6.81 -9.71
C SER A 170 13.37 -7.01 -8.39
N GLY A 171 13.65 -8.27 -8.05
CA GLY A 171 14.32 -8.65 -6.80
C GLY A 171 13.36 -9.01 -5.67
N ALA A 172 12.04 -8.88 -5.89
CA ALA A 172 11.03 -9.40 -4.98
C ALA A 172 11.06 -10.93 -4.94
N GLN A 173 11.00 -11.49 -3.74
CA GLN A 173 10.73 -12.90 -3.47
C GLN A 173 9.27 -13.02 -3.03
N ILE A 174 8.51 -13.88 -3.70
CA ILE A 174 7.06 -14.01 -3.48
C ILE A 174 6.76 -15.43 -3.04
N GLU A 175 6.17 -15.58 -1.85
CA GLU A 175 5.80 -16.88 -1.29
C GLU A 175 4.49 -16.75 -0.51
N ASN A 176 3.51 -17.60 -0.84
CA ASN A 176 2.21 -17.65 -0.16
C ASN A 176 1.58 -16.25 -0.04
N LYS A 177 1.49 -15.69 1.17
CA LYS A 177 0.92 -14.38 1.48
C LYS A 177 1.98 -13.32 1.78
N LYS A 178 3.23 -13.53 1.36
CA LYS A 178 4.37 -12.68 1.69
C LYS A 178 5.14 -12.28 0.43
N ILE A 179 5.44 -10.99 0.32
CA ILE A 179 6.45 -10.46 -0.60
C ILE A 179 7.63 -10.01 0.24
N SER A 180 8.86 -10.32 -0.15
CA SER A 180 10.06 -9.88 0.57
C SER A 180 11.20 -9.44 -0.34
N PHE A 181 12.04 -8.56 0.20
CA PHE A 181 13.27 -8.08 -0.43
C PHE A 181 14.41 -8.20 0.57
N ASN A 182 15.53 -8.76 0.13
CA ASN A 182 16.80 -8.71 0.87
C ASN A 182 17.57 -7.49 0.38
N ILE A 183 17.84 -6.57 1.30
CA ILE A 183 18.27 -5.22 1.00
C ILE A 183 19.60 -4.97 1.70
N ASN A 184 20.61 -4.54 0.94
CA ASN A 184 21.81 -3.92 1.48
C ASN A 184 21.74 -2.41 1.20
N ILE A 185 21.77 -1.59 2.26
CA ILE A 185 21.76 -0.13 2.14
C ILE A 185 23.12 0.38 2.65
N PRO A 186 23.97 0.97 1.78
CA PRO A 186 25.23 1.56 2.22
C PRO A 186 25.03 2.67 3.26
N ALA A 187 26.12 3.07 3.91
CA ALA A 187 26.12 4.17 4.87
C ALA A 187 25.57 5.44 4.22
N LYS A 188 24.63 6.12 4.89
CA LYS A 188 24.00 7.38 4.44
C LYS A 188 23.19 7.29 3.12
N GLU A 189 22.92 6.08 2.63
CA GLU A 189 22.20 5.85 1.38
C GLU A 189 20.72 5.52 1.59
N VAL A 190 20.00 5.44 0.46
CA VAL A 190 18.55 5.22 0.42
C VAL A 190 18.22 4.07 -0.53
N TRP A 191 17.35 3.16 -0.08
CA TRP A 191 16.75 2.13 -0.90
C TRP A 191 15.27 2.42 -1.16
N ARG A 192 14.75 2.01 -2.33
CA ARG A 192 13.37 2.26 -2.74
C ARG A 192 12.78 1.04 -3.43
N THR A 193 11.48 0.84 -3.26
CA THR A 193 10.69 0.00 -4.16
C THR A 193 9.27 0.51 -4.35
N CYS A 194 8.60 0.04 -5.39
CA CYS A 194 7.20 0.30 -5.69
C CYS A 194 6.37 -0.99 -5.74
N LEU A 195 5.20 -0.99 -5.09
CA LEU A 195 4.15 -1.99 -5.28
C LEU A 195 2.97 -1.37 -6.00
N THR A 196 2.39 -2.15 -6.93
CA THR A 196 1.24 -1.73 -7.74
C THR A 196 0.11 -2.70 -7.53
N ILE A 197 -1.02 -2.22 -7.03
CA ILE A 197 -2.17 -3.03 -6.67
C ILE A 197 -3.27 -2.75 -7.68
N ARG A 198 -3.63 -3.77 -8.46
CA ARG A 198 -4.59 -3.71 -9.56
C ARG A 198 -5.80 -4.58 -9.25
N PRO A 199 -6.99 -4.01 -9.04
CA PRO A 199 -8.20 -4.80 -8.99
C PRO A 199 -8.53 -5.30 -10.41
N VAL A 200 -9.02 -6.53 -10.50
CA VAL A 200 -9.61 -7.07 -11.72
C VAL A 200 -11.11 -7.13 -11.52
N TRP A 201 -11.86 -6.45 -12.37
CA TRP A 201 -13.30 -6.35 -12.33
C TRP A 201 -13.91 -6.86 -13.62
N GLU A 202 -14.74 -7.90 -13.58
CA GLU A 202 -15.39 -8.46 -14.77
C GLU A 202 -14.37 -8.77 -15.90
N ASP A 203 -13.25 -9.37 -15.52
CA ASP A 203 -12.10 -9.71 -16.39
C ASP A 203 -11.25 -8.53 -16.89
N ASP A 204 -11.65 -7.29 -16.65
CA ASP A 204 -10.83 -6.11 -16.93
C ASP A 204 -9.80 -5.86 -15.83
N ILE A 205 -8.52 -5.77 -16.21
CA ILE A 205 -7.46 -5.31 -15.32
C ILE A 205 -7.54 -3.79 -15.25
N ILE A 206 -7.82 -3.26 -14.06
CA ILE A 206 -7.91 -1.83 -13.85
C ILE A 206 -6.51 -1.29 -13.52
N GLU A 207 -6.03 -0.35 -14.34
CA GLU A 207 -4.70 0.23 -14.20
C GLU A 207 -4.71 1.50 -13.32
N PRO A 208 -3.82 1.59 -12.31
CA PRO A 208 -3.77 2.74 -11.41
C PRO A 208 -3.42 4.04 -12.13
N GLU A 209 -4.10 5.12 -11.75
CA GLU A 209 -3.94 6.46 -12.36
C GLU A 209 -2.55 7.07 -12.13
N TYR A 210 -1.88 6.67 -11.04
CA TYR A 210 -0.63 7.25 -10.58
C TYR A 210 0.54 6.28 -10.71
N LEU A 211 1.77 6.81 -10.80
CA LEU A 211 3.01 6.05 -10.71
C LEU A 211 3.76 6.44 -9.43
N CYS A 212 4.58 5.54 -8.86
CA CYS A 212 5.35 5.84 -7.64
C CYS A 212 6.26 7.07 -7.80
N LYS A 213 6.87 7.26 -8.98
CA LYS A 213 7.72 8.44 -9.29
C LYS A 213 6.97 9.77 -9.20
N ASP A 214 5.65 9.72 -9.30
CA ASP A 214 4.82 10.90 -9.26
C ASP A 214 4.59 11.30 -7.80
N LEU A 215 4.59 10.35 -6.85
CA LEU A 215 4.38 10.56 -5.41
C LEU A 215 5.59 11.25 -4.73
N ASP A 216 5.94 12.46 -5.12
CA ASP A 216 7.00 13.26 -4.46
C ASP A 216 6.42 14.55 -3.92
N GLU A 217 6.42 14.73 -2.60
CA GLU A 217 5.79 15.90 -1.95
C GLU A 217 6.38 17.23 -2.41
N ASN A 218 7.63 17.21 -2.91
CA ASN A 218 8.30 18.39 -3.46
C ASN A 218 7.92 18.67 -4.91
N LYS A 219 7.35 17.69 -5.60
CA LYS A 219 6.72 17.86 -6.90
C LYS A 219 5.24 18.11 -6.65
N ILE A 220 4.89 19.37 -6.46
CA ILE A 220 3.49 19.81 -6.44
C ILE A 220 2.86 19.30 -7.74
N PHE A 221 1.99 18.30 -7.63
CA PHE A 221 1.19 17.85 -8.74
C PHE A 221 0.25 18.99 -9.17
N LEU A 222 0.62 19.63 -10.27
CA LEU A 222 -0.36 20.27 -11.14
C LEU A 222 -1.12 19.16 -11.87
N HIS A 223 -2.11 18.54 -11.22
CA HIS A 223 -3.18 17.90 -11.97
C HIS A 223 -4.23 18.96 -12.31
N LYS A 224 -4.03 19.61 -13.45
CA LYS A 224 -5.14 19.85 -14.37
C LYS A 224 -5.34 18.55 -15.14
N SER A 225 -6.58 18.14 -15.34
CA SER A 225 -6.83 16.94 -16.14
C SER A 225 -6.27 17.16 -17.56
N LEU A 226 -5.71 16.11 -18.17
CA LEU A 226 -5.30 16.15 -19.58
C LEU A 226 -6.49 16.55 -20.50
N GLN A 227 -7.71 16.29 -20.03
CA GLN A 227 -8.97 16.71 -20.67
C GLN A 227 -9.24 18.22 -20.55
N GLU A 228 -8.97 18.86 -19.40
CA GLU A 228 -9.15 20.32 -19.21
C GLU A 228 -8.21 21.16 -20.10
N TRP A 229 -7.05 20.63 -20.51
CA TRP A 229 -6.13 21.32 -21.41
C TRP A 229 -6.54 21.18 -22.89
N LEU A 230 -7.10 20.02 -23.26
CA LEU A 230 -7.64 19.78 -24.61
C LEU A 230 -8.94 20.55 -24.86
N GLU A 231 -9.77 20.76 -23.83
CA GLU A 231 -11.02 21.53 -23.92
C GLU A 231 -10.81 23.05 -23.78
N GLY A 232 -9.65 23.49 -23.28
CA GLY A 232 -9.31 24.90 -23.03
C GLY A 232 -8.48 25.59 -24.11
N SER A 233 -8.16 24.92 -25.22
CA SER A 233 -7.37 25.52 -26.31
C SER A 233 -8.30 26.20 -27.34
N PRO A 234 -8.29 27.53 -27.50
CA PRO A 234 -8.88 28.15 -28.68
C PRO A 234 -8.06 27.72 -29.90
N GLY A 235 -8.75 27.27 -30.95
CA GLY A 235 -8.14 26.98 -32.25
C GLY A 235 -7.55 28.20 -32.94
#